data_AF-A0ABC8TN00-F1
#
_entry.id   AF-A0ABC8TN00-F1
#
_cell.length_a   1.000
_cell.length_b   1.000
_cell.length_c   1.000
_cell.angle_alpha   90.00
_cell.angle_beta   90.00
_cell.angle_gamma   90.00
#
_symmetry.space_group_name_H-M   'P 1'
#
loop_
_entity.id
_entity.type
_entity.pdbx_description
1 polymer ?
#
loop_
_entity_poly.entity_id
_entity_poly.type
_entity_poly.pdbx_seq_one_letter_code
_entity_poly.pdbx_strand_id
1 'polypeptide(L)'
;MRKLQTRGPFVLITSSFLPFPPTRLLTGGTQNNQVIPEEIVQALFSACKSGNFDLADKEVNNIIADGYPVSQMLSQLFDVIVGVDDISDEQKARICKKLGEADKRLVDGADEYLQLLDVASNTMRALCNMPEELSYEN
;
A
#
# COMPACT_ATOMS: atom_id res chain seq x y z
N MET A 1 7.16 -43.94 -29.27
CA MET A 1 8.24 -43.07 -29.81
C MET A 1 7.88 -41.64 -29.40
N ARG A 2 8.65 -40.81 -28.67
CA ARG A 2 10.11 -40.63 -28.62
C ARG A 2 10.53 -40.22 -27.19
N LYS A 3 11.60 -40.88 -26.74
CA LYS A 3 12.62 -40.60 -25.70
C LYS A 3 12.24 -39.88 -24.40
N LEU A 4 12.24 -40.67 -23.32
CA LEU A 4 12.66 -40.23 -21.98
C LEU A 4 14.16 -39.88 -22.01
N GLN A 5 14.51 -38.76 -21.38
CA GLN A 5 15.85 -38.50 -20.83
C GLN A 5 15.66 -38.20 -19.34
N THR A 6 16.14 -39.12 -18.50
CA THR A 6 16.17 -38.99 -17.04
C THR A 6 17.44 -38.25 -16.62
N ARG A 7 17.33 -37.37 -15.61
CA ARG A 7 18.27 -37.11 -14.48
C ARG A 7 18.28 -35.63 -14.06
N GLY A 8 17.73 -35.35 -12.87
CA GLY A 8 17.87 -34.07 -12.16
C GLY A 8 16.65 -33.77 -11.27
N PRO A 9 16.81 -33.34 -10.00
CA PRO A 9 15.70 -33.13 -9.08
C PRO A 9 15.23 -31.68 -9.18
N PHE A 10 14.54 -31.28 -10.24
CA PHE A 10 13.79 -30.03 -10.17
C PHE A 10 12.61 -30.09 -11.13
N VAL A 11 11.42 -30.21 -10.53
CA VAL A 11 10.14 -30.11 -11.22
C VAL A 11 9.93 -28.63 -11.54
N LEU A 12 9.97 -28.26 -12.81
CA LEU A 12 9.47 -26.96 -13.25
C LEU A 12 8.02 -27.13 -13.69
N ILE A 13 7.11 -26.76 -12.80
CA ILE A 13 5.68 -26.61 -13.10
C ILE A 13 5.56 -25.35 -13.96
N THR A 14 5.11 -25.50 -15.20
CA THR A 14 4.70 -24.39 -16.04
C THR A 14 3.33 -23.91 -15.58
N SER A 15 3.24 -22.76 -14.93
CA SER A 15 2.01 -21.98 -14.88
C SER A 15 2.33 -20.53 -14.52
N SER A 16 2.31 -19.67 -15.54
CA SER A 16 1.96 -18.24 -15.43
C SER A 16 2.58 -17.45 -14.26
N PHE A 17 3.89 -17.46 -14.12
CA PHE A 17 4.59 -16.47 -13.28
C PHE A 17 4.85 -15.23 -14.14
N LEU A 18 4.07 -14.17 -13.93
CA LEU A 18 4.47 -12.83 -14.41
C LEU A 18 5.80 -12.50 -13.72
N PRO A 19 6.87 -12.19 -14.47
CA PRO A 19 8.14 -11.85 -13.85
C PRO A 19 7.99 -10.51 -13.16
N PHE A 20 8.01 -10.51 -11.82
CA PHE A 20 8.32 -9.33 -11.04
C PHE A 20 9.68 -8.80 -11.53
N PRO A 21 9.79 -7.57 -12.05
CA PRO A 21 11.06 -7.07 -12.52
C PRO A 21 12.04 -6.96 -11.33
N PRO A 22 13.33 -7.26 -11.54
CA PRO A 22 14.34 -7.08 -10.51
C PRO A 22 14.38 -5.60 -10.11
N THR A 23 14.36 -5.33 -8.80
CA THR A 23 14.56 -4.01 -8.21
C THR A 23 15.80 -3.38 -8.83
N ARG A 24 15.57 -2.43 -9.74
CA ARG A 24 16.60 -1.80 -10.55
C ARG A 24 17.30 -0.74 -9.72
N LEU A 25 18.47 -1.07 -9.19
CA LEU A 25 19.44 -0.07 -8.76
C LEU A 25 19.88 0.72 -10.00
N LEU A 26 19.35 1.94 -10.17
CA LEU A 26 19.91 2.95 -11.06
C LEU A 26 20.45 4.11 -10.22
N THR A 27 21.77 4.14 -10.06
CA THR A 27 22.51 5.36 -9.81
C THR A 27 22.39 6.29 -11.02
N GLY A 28 21.95 7.54 -10.80
CA GLY A 28 22.13 8.66 -11.72
C GLY A 28 21.10 8.80 -12.84
N GLY A 29 19.95 9.39 -12.53
CA GLY A 29 18.99 9.92 -13.49
C GLY A 29 17.79 10.48 -12.75
N THR A 30 17.53 11.78 -12.86
CA THR A 30 16.29 12.41 -12.41
C THR A 30 15.13 11.84 -13.24
N GLN A 31 14.66 10.65 -12.87
CA GLN A 31 13.34 10.19 -13.23
C GLN A 31 12.40 10.99 -12.34
N ASN A 32 11.48 11.72 -12.95
CA ASN A 32 10.52 12.57 -12.26
C ASN A 32 9.56 11.70 -11.40
N ASN A 33 10.04 11.11 -10.30
CA ASN A 33 9.19 10.70 -9.21
C ASN A 33 8.63 12.01 -8.68
N GLN A 34 7.40 12.34 -9.04
CA GLN A 34 6.66 13.38 -8.36
C GLN A 34 6.46 12.89 -6.93
N VAL A 35 7.47 13.15 -6.09
CA VAL A 35 7.42 12.88 -4.66
C VAL A 35 6.33 13.78 -4.15
N ILE A 36 5.27 13.16 -3.65
CA ILE A 36 4.20 13.87 -2.97
C ILE A 36 4.86 14.61 -1.80
N PRO A 37 4.62 15.92 -1.66
CA PRO A 37 5.17 16.70 -0.57
C PRO A 37 4.89 16.01 0.78
N GLU A 38 5.94 15.83 1.59
CA GLU A 38 5.81 15.16 2.89
C GLU A 38 4.78 15.85 3.79
N GLU A 39 4.58 17.16 3.64
CA GLU A 39 3.54 17.93 4.31
C GLU A 39 2.13 17.38 4.09
N ILE A 40 1.82 16.86 2.89
CA ILE A 40 0.52 16.25 2.57
C ILE A 40 0.41 14.86 3.21
N VAL A 41 1.48 14.07 3.15
CA VAL A 41 1.55 12.74 3.79
C VAL A 41 1.41 12.86 5.30
N GLN A 42 2.10 13.82 5.89
CA GLN A 42 2.04 14.15 7.31
C GLN A 42 0.66 14.69 7.70
N ALA A 43 0.03 15.53 6.87
CA ALA A 43 -1.32 16.01 7.11
C ALA A 43 -2.34 14.87 7.16
N LEU A 44 -2.30 13.96 6.17
CA LEU A 44 -3.16 12.78 6.15
C LEU A 44 -2.89 11.88 7.36
N PHE A 45 -1.63 11.60 7.68
CA PHE A 45 -1.26 10.79 8.84
C PHE A 45 -1.70 11.43 10.16
N SER A 46 -1.56 12.76 10.30
CA SER A 46 -2.01 13.50 11.48
C SER A 46 -3.53 13.49 11.61
N ALA A 47 -4.28 13.60 10.50
CA ALA A 47 -5.72 13.44 10.50
C ALA A 47 -6.12 12.03 10.97
N CYS A 48 -5.42 11.00 10.47
CA CYS A 48 -5.59 9.63 10.91
C CYS A 48 -5.28 9.43 12.40
N LYS A 49 -4.21 10.06 12.91
CA LYS A 49 -3.84 9.99 14.33
C LYS A 49 -4.82 10.74 15.23
N SER A 50 -5.42 11.81 14.74
CA SER A 50 -6.48 12.55 15.45
C SER A 50 -7.81 11.79 15.50
N GLY A 51 -8.00 10.76 14.67
CA GLY A 51 -9.26 10.03 14.54
C GLY A 51 -10.41 10.87 13.95
N ASN A 52 -10.09 11.99 13.29
CA ASN A 52 -11.09 12.88 12.71
C ASN A 52 -11.28 12.56 11.23
N PHE A 53 -12.32 11.78 10.92
CA PHE A 53 -12.63 11.35 9.57
C PHE A 53 -12.89 12.52 8.61
N ASP A 54 -13.52 13.60 9.09
CA ASP A 54 -13.82 14.79 8.27
C ASP A 54 -12.52 15.45 7.77
N LEU A 55 -11.47 15.45 8.60
CA LEU A 55 -10.16 15.95 8.20
C LEU A 55 -9.46 15.01 7.22
N ALA A 56 -9.56 13.69 7.44
CA ALA A 56 -8.97 12.71 6.53
C ALA A 56 -9.64 12.78 5.15
N ASP A 57 -10.97 12.84 5.09
CA ASP A 57 -11.73 12.98 3.85
C ASP A 57 -11.33 14.23 3.08
N LYS A 58 -11.20 15.36 3.78
CA LYS A 58 -10.74 16.61 3.19
C LYS A 58 -9.33 16.50 2.59
N GLU A 59 -8.39 15.89 3.31
CA GLU A 59 -7.03 15.68 2.80
C GLU A 59 -7.01 14.73 1.60
N VAL A 60 -7.77 13.64 1.65
CA VAL A 60 -7.94 12.73 0.51
C VAL A 60 -8.51 13.48 -0.69
N ASN A 61 -9.51 14.33 -0.50
CA ASN A 61 -10.09 15.14 -1.57
C ASN A 61 -9.06 16.11 -2.17
N ASN A 62 -8.25 16.77 -1.33
CA ASN A 62 -7.15 17.64 -1.80
C ASN A 62 -6.13 16.85 -2.63
N ILE A 63 -5.72 15.66 -2.18
CA ILE A 63 -4.76 14.81 -2.89
C ILE A 63 -5.27 14.44 -4.29
N ILE A 64 -6.55 14.08 -4.38
CA ILE A 64 -7.22 13.75 -5.65
C ILE A 64 -7.39 15.01 -6.52
N ALA A 65 -7.73 16.15 -5.93
CA ALA A 65 -7.90 17.42 -6.64
C ALA A 65 -6.58 17.93 -7.23
N ASP A 66 -5.47 17.71 -6.53
CA ASP A 66 -4.11 18.01 -6.99
C ASP A 66 -3.59 16.99 -8.02
N GLY A 67 -4.28 15.84 -8.17
CA GLY A 67 -3.94 14.80 -9.14
C GLY A 67 -2.70 14.00 -8.76
N TYR A 68 -2.41 13.85 -7.46
CA TYR A 68 -1.29 13.02 -7.03
C TYR A 68 -1.60 11.52 -7.18
N PRO A 69 -0.63 10.70 -7.60
CA PRO A 69 -0.82 9.26 -7.73
C PRO A 69 -0.99 8.61 -6.36
N VAL A 70 -2.16 7.98 -6.14
CA VAL A 70 -2.49 7.37 -4.85
C VAL A 70 -1.57 6.21 -4.49
N SER A 71 -1.10 5.42 -5.46
CA SER A 71 -0.12 4.35 -5.22
C SER A 71 1.19 4.87 -4.61
N GLN A 72 1.66 6.04 -5.06
CA GLN A 72 2.82 6.72 -4.47
C GLN A 72 2.50 7.23 -3.06
N MET A 73 1.29 7.76 -2.85
CA MET A 73 0.82 8.22 -1.53
C MET A 73 0.81 7.09 -0.52
N LEU A 74 0.25 5.94 -0.89
CA LEU A 74 0.22 4.75 -0.03
C LEU A 74 1.63 4.29 0.34
N SER A 75 2.53 4.26 -0.62
CA SER A 75 3.93 3.86 -0.38
C SER A 75 4.64 4.79 0.61
N GLN A 76 4.47 6.11 0.46
CA GLN A 76 5.07 7.08 1.38
C GLN A 76 4.42 7.03 2.77
N LEU A 77 3.09 6.90 2.82
CA LEU A 77 2.36 6.77 4.06
C LEU A 77 2.79 5.51 4.83
N PHE A 78 3.03 4.41 4.13
CA PHE A 78 3.57 3.18 4.71
C PHE A 78 4.94 3.39 5.35
N ASP A 79 5.87 4.03 4.65
CA ASP A 79 7.21 4.30 5.19
C ASP A 79 7.14 5.17 6.44
N VAL A 80 6.27 6.17 6.47
CA VAL A 80 6.01 6.99 7.66
C VAL A 80 5.45 6.13 8.80
N ILE A 81 4.44 5.31 8.55
CA ILE A 81 3.78 4.48 9.57
C ILE A 81 4.74 3.44 10.15
N VAL A 82 5.57 2.81 9.31
CA VAL A 82 6.56 1.82 9.73
C VAL A 82 7.70 2.49 10.51
N GLY A 83 8.12 3.69 10.10
CA GLY A 83 9.17 4.46 10.75
C GLY A 83 8.77 5.12 12.08
N VAL A 84 7.47 5.25 12.37
CA VAL A 84 6.98 5.82 13.64
C VAL A 84 6.98 4.76 14.74
N ASP A 85 7.73 5.00 15.82
CA ASP A 85 7.78 4.13 17.01
C ASP A 85 6.56 4.29 17.95
N ASP A 86 5.70 5.29 17.72
CA ASP A 86 4.47 5.51 18.50
C ASP A 86 3.39 4.42 18.26
N ILE A 87 3.56 3.56 17.26
CA ILE A 87 2.57 2.58 16.83
C ILE A 87 3.09 1.16 17.16
N SER A 88 2.24 0.34 17.79
CA SER A 88 2.58 -1.06 18.09
C SER A 88 2.73 -1.89 16.80
N ASP A 89 3.59 -2.90 16.82
CA ASP A 89 3.79 -3.83 15.68
C ASP A 89 2.49 -4.47 15.21
N GLU A 90 1.55 -4.76 16.12
CA GLU A 90 0.24 -5.30 15.76
C GLU A 90 -0.59 -4.28 14.96
N GLN A 91 -0.57 -3.02 15.37
CA GLN A 91 -1.27 -1.94 14.66
C GLN A 91 -0.61 -1.70 13.30
N LYS A 92 0.72 -1.66 13.24
CA LYS A 92 1.48 -1.58 11.97
C LYS A 92 1.08 -2.72 11.05
N ALA A 93 1.09 -3.97 11.52
CA ALA A 93 0.72 -5.12 10.71
C ALA A 93 -0.70 -5.02 10.13
N ARG A 94 -1.68 -4.57 10.93
CA ARG A 94 -3.06 -4.32 10.47
C ARG A 94 -3.12 -3.25 9.38
N ILE A 95 -2.45 -2.12 9.59
CA ILE A 95 -2.41 -1.03 8.61
C ILE A 95 -1.74 -1.49 7.32
N CYS A 96 -0.57 -2.14 7.40
CA CYS A 96 0.16 -2.66 6.26
C CYS A 96 -0.67 -3.65 5.44
N LYS A 97 -1.46 -4.51 6.11
CA LYS A 97 -2.37 -5.41 5.43
C LYS A 97 -3.39 -4.64 4.58
N LYS A 98 -4.02 -3.62 5.16
CA LYS A 98 -5.02 -2.80 4.46
C LYS A 98 -4.43 -1.98 3.32
N LEU A 99 -3.21 -1.48 3.53
CA LEU A 99 -2.47 -0.76 2.51
C LEU A 99 -2.16 -1.65 1.30
N GLY A 100 -1.81 -2.93 1.52
CA GLY A 100 -1.64 -3.92 0.45
C GLY A 100 -2.94 -4.32 -0.25
N GLU A 101 -4.05 -4.42 0.48
CA GLU A 101 -5.38 -4.64 -0.12
C GLU A 101 -5.76 -3.48 -1.05
N ALA A 102 -5.53 -2.24 -0.61
CA ALA A 102 -5.80 -1.04 -1.40
C ALA A 102 -4.87 -0.93 -2.62
N ASP A 103 -3.58 -1.20 -2.47
CA ASP A 103 -2.62 -1.20 -3.58
C ASP A 103 -3.01 -2.20 -4.67
N LYS A 104 -3.39 -3.43 -4.27
CA LYS A 104 -3.93 -4.42 -5.20
C LYS A 104 -5.17 -3.90 -5.94
N ARG A 105 -6.13 -3.29 -5.22
CA ARG A 105 -7.35 -2.75 -5.84
C ARG A 105 -7.03 -1.59 -6.79
N LEU A 106 -6.05 -0.75 -6.48
CA LEU A 106 -5.57 0.28 -7.40
C LEU A 106 -5.01 -0.32 -8.70
N VAL A 107 -4.22 -1.40 -8.59
CA VAL A 107 -3.71 -2.14 -9.76
C VAL A 107 -4.85 -2.75 -10.59
N ASP A 108 -5.92 -3.21 -9.93
CA ASP A 108 -7.13 -3.73 -10.59
C ASP A 108 -7.99 -2.60 -11.22
N GLY A 109 -7.60 -1.33 -11.10
CA GLY A 109 -8.30 -0.19 -11.66
C GLY A 109 -9.47 0.33 -10.81
N ALA A 110 -9.44 0.09 -9.49
CA ALA A 110 -10.41 0.65 -8.57
C ALA A 110 -10.26 2.16 -8.41
N ASP A 111 -11.31 2.80 -7.89
CA ASP A 111 -11.35 4.23 -7.63
C ASP A 111 -10.31 4.67 -6.60
N GLU A 112 -9.46 5.62 -6.99
CA GLU A 112 -8.32 6.13 -6.21
C GLU A 112 -8.74 6.78 -4.89
N TYR A 113 -9.81 7.58 -4.93
CA TYR A 113 -10.35 8.28 -3.76
C TYR A 113 -10.85 7.27 -2.72
N LEU A 114 -11.65 6.28 -3.15
CA LEU A 114 -12.17 5.26 -2.26
C LEU A 114 -11.07 4.38 -1.65
N GLN A 115 -10.04 4.03 -2.43
CA GLN A 115 -8.92 3.23 -1.89
C GLN A 115 -8.12 4.01 -0.85
N LEU A 116 -7.82 5.29 -1.10
CA LEU A 116 -7.08 6.11 -0.15
C LEU A 116 -7.89 6.35 1.13
N LEU A 117 -9.19 6.60 0.99
CA LEU A 117 -10.11 6.78 2.12
C LEU A 117 -10.29 5.49 2.95
N ASP A 118 -10.33 4.32 2.30
CA ASP A 118 -10.37 3.02 2.99
C ASP A 118 -9.10 2.84 3.83
N VAL A 119 -7.91 3.12 3.27
CA VAL A 119 -6.65 3.04 4.02
C VAL A 119 -6.63 4.04 5.18
N ALA A 120 -7.01 5.29 4.96
CA ALA A 120 -7.06 6.30 6.02
C ALA A 120 -7.99 5.86 7.16
N SER A 121 -9.18 5.33 6.82
CA SER A 121 -10.17 4.85 7.78
C SER A 121 -9.70 3.65 8.57
N ASN A 122 -9.10 2.66 7.91
CA ASN A 122 -8.55 1.50 8.60
C ASN A 122 -7.34 1.89 9.46
N THR A 123 -6.53 2.86 9.01
CA THR A 123 -5.43 3.41 9.81
C THR A 123 -5.95 4.06 11.09
N MET A 124 -6.97 4.92 10.99
CA MET A 124 -7.65 5.50 12.16
C MET A 124 -8.14 4.42 13.14
N ARG A 125 -8.81 3.38 12.62
CA ARG A 125 -9.34 2.28 13.45
C ARG A 125 -8.25 1.47 14.13
N ALA A 126 -7.16 1.18 13.40
CA ALA A 126 -6.00 0.47 13.93
C ALA A 126 -5.33 1.27 15.05
N LEU A 127 -5.19 2.60 14.88
CA LEU A 127 -4.66 3.50 15.90
C LEU A 127 -5.56 3.58 17.13
N CYS A 128 -6.88 3.58 16.94
CA CYS A 128 -7.88 3.59 18.02
C CYS A 128 -8.10 2.22 18.69
N ASN A 129 -7.30 1.18 18.39
CA ASN A 129 -7.43 -0.17 18.93
C ASN A 129 -8.80 -0.84 18.70
N MET A 130 -9.51 -0.45 17.64
CA MET A 130 -10.76 -1.13 17.31
C MET A 130 -10.44 -2.50 16.69
N PRO A 131 -11.10 -3.60 17.10
CA PRO A 131 -10.91 -4.89 16.46
C PRO A 131 -11.32 -4.80 15.00
N GLU A 132 -10.42 -5.24 14.14
CA GLU A 132 -10.67 -5.36 12.72
C GLU A 132 -11.36 -6.70 12.50
N GLU A 133 -12.61 -6.70 12.01
CA GLU A 133 -13.26 -7.94 11.62
C GLU A 133 -12.54 -8.50 10.40
N LEU A 134 -11.66 -9.47 10.65
CA LEU A 134 -11.01 -10.30 9.64
C LEU A 134 -12.09 -11.15 8.97
N SER A 135 -12.71 -10.65 7.91
CA SER A 135 -13.48 -11.51 7.01
C SER A 135 -12.50 -12.38 6.23
N TYR A 136 -12.30 -13.61 6.70
CA TYR A 136 -11.72 -14.70 5.91
C TYR A 136 -12.73 -15.05 4.82
N GLU A 137 -12.58 -14.49 3.62
CA GLU A 137 -13.28 -15.04 2.46
C GLU A 137 -12.62 -16.39 2.12
N ASN A 138 -13.46 -17.44 2.09
CA ASN A 138 -13.12 -18.84 1.85
C ASN A 138 -12.93 -19.12 0.35
#